data_AF-A0AAW2JHA5-F1
#
_entry.id   AF-A0AAW2JHA5-F1
#
_cell.length_a   1.000
_cell.length_b   1.000
_cell.length_c   1.000
_cell.angle_alpha   90.00
_cell.angle_beta   90.00
_cell.angle_gamma   90.00
#
_symmetry.space_group_name_H-M   'P 1'
#
loop_
_entity.id
_entity.type
_entity.pdbx_description
1 polymer ?
#
loop_
_entity_poly.entity_id
_entity_poly.type
_entity_poly.pdbx_seq_one_letter_code
_entity_poly.pdbx_strand_id
1 'polypeptide(L)' 'MFTEEELASFHGVLQTTPEFVEINCGCTNPRYGDTPGKLRAYIDGKVEIDCNCMEDCPKVNVSPVEFARHAGRNQRS' A
#
# COMPACT_ATOMS: atom_id res chain seq x y z
N MET A 1 17.65 6.30 0.47
CA MET A 1 16.73 5.32 1.09
C MET A 1 16.88 5.43 2.60
N PHE A 2 15.82 5.18 3.37
CA PHE A 2 15.82 5.35 4.84
C PHE A 2 16.84 4.42 5.51
N THR A 3 17.40 4.86 6.64
CA THR A 3 18.26 4.00 7.48
C THR A 3 17.43 3.04 8.33
N GLU A 4 18.06 2.00 8.86
CA GLU A 4 17.40 1.06 9.77
C GLU A 4 16.86 1.77 11.02
N GLU A 5 17.59 2.77 11.56
CA GLU A 5 17.13 3.55 12.72
C GLU A 5 15.91 4.42 12.38
N GLU A 6 15.89 5.03 11.19
CA GLU A 6 14.73 5.79 10.73
C GLU A 6 13.52 4.88 10.63
N LEU A 7 13.68 3.70 10.00
CA LEU A 7 12.61 2.73 9.78
C LEU A 7 12.09 2.08 11.07
N ALA A 8 12.94 1.90 12.08
CA ALA A 8 12.54 1.40 13.38
C ALA A 8 11.48 2.29 14.07
N SER A 9 11.41 3.57 13.69
CA SER A 9 10.40 4.51 14.18
C SER A 9 9.07 4.48 13.41
N PHE A 10 9.02 3.84 12.23
CA PHE A 10 7.81 3.75 11.42
C PHE A 10 6.97 2.53 11.80
N HIS A 11 5.77 2.77 12.32
CA HIS A 11 4.79 1.70 12.50
C HIS A 11 4.29 1.19 11.14
N GLY A 12 4.35 -0.13 10.94
CA GLY A 12 3.78 -0.79 9.76
C GLY A 12 4.76 -1.05 8.63
N VAL A 13 6.07 -0.81 8.80
CA VAL A 13 7.09 -1.32 7.85
C VAL A 13 7.14 -2.83 7.91
N LEU A 14 7.05 -3.48 6.75
CA LEU A 14 7.08 -4.94 6.62
C LEU A 14 8.46 -5.45 6.19
N GLN A 15 9.03 -4.83 5.17
CA GLN A 15 10.33 -5.20 4.63
C GLN A 15 11.00 -4.00 3.96
N THR A 16 12.33 -4.01 3.97
CA THR A 16 13.16 -3.02 3.29
C THR A 16 14.18 -3.77 2.43
N THR A 17 14.35 -3.29 1.20
CA THR A 17 15.35 -3.79 0.25
C THR A 17 16.19 -2.61 -0.22
N PRO A 18 17.26 -2.79 -1.00
CA PRO A 18 17.95 -1.67 -1.63
C PRO A 18 17.09 -0.90 -2.67
N GLU A 19 15.99 -1.50 -3.14
CA GLU A 19 15.18 -0.99 -4.25
C GLU A 19 13.85 -0.37 -3.81
N PHE A 20 13.25 -0.89 -2.73
CA PHE A 20 11.96 -0.42 -2.21
C PHE A 20 11.77 -0.68 -0.72
N VAL A 21 10.91 0.13 -0.11
CA VAL A 21 10.34 -0.13 1.23
C VAL A 21 8.92 -0.63 1.06
N GLU A 22 8.58 -1.71 1.75
CA GLU A 22 7.22 -2.22 1.85
C GLU A 22 6.61 -1.83 3.19
N ILE A 23 5.42 -1.25 3.15
CA ILE A 23 4.67 -0.86 4.33
C ILE A 23 3.21 -1.33 4.23
N ASN A 24 2.59 -1.57 5.38
CA ASN A 24 1.14 -1.72 5.44
C ASN A 24 0.48 -0.40 5.08
N CYS A 25 -0.46 -0.46 4.16
CA CYS A 25 -1.38 0.62 3.87
C CYS A 25 -2.81 0.12 4.00
N GLY A 26 -3.74 1.05 4.16
CA GLY A 26 -5.15 0.73 4.27
C GLY A 26 -6.00 1.81 3.64
N CYS A 27 -7.13 1.41 3.08
CA CYS A 27 -8.16 2.35 2.69
C CYS A 27 -9.44 2.00 3.44
N THR A 28 -9.94 2.92 4.27
CA THR A 28 -11.24 2.74 4.92
C THR A 28 -12.35 2.75 3.89
N ASN A 29 -12.96 1.58 3.67
CA ASN A 29 -14.18 1.41 2.88
C ASN A 29 -15.41 1.59 3.80
N PRO A 30 -16.38 2.45 3.45
CA PRO A 30 -17.56 2.70 4.30
C PRO A 30 -18.43 1.46 4.59
N ARG A 31 -18.38 0.44 3.74
CA ARG A 31 -19.18 -0.79 3.82
C ARG A 31 -18.40 -1.97 4.39
N TYR A 32 -17.10 -2.05 4.14
CA TYR A 32 -16.28 -3.23 4.47
C TYR A 32 -15.19 -2.96 5.52
N GLY A 33 -15.08 -1.74 6.04
CA GLY A 33 -14.03 -1.36 6.99
C GLY A 33 -12.70 -1.10 6.30
N ASP A 34 -11.60 -1.18 7.04
CA ASP A 34 -10.27 -0.94 6.49
C ASP A 34 -9.87 -2.05 5.52
N THR A 35 -9.77 -1.69 4.25
CA THR A 35 -9.25 -2.56 3.19
C THR A 35 -7.73 -2.57 3.29
N PRO A 36 -7.09 -3.68 3.72
CA PRO A 36 -5.65 -3.74 3.85
C PRO A 36 -4.97 -3.87 2.48
N GLY A 37 -3.79 -3.29 2.38
CA GLY A 37 -2.89 -3.48 1.24
C GLY A 37 -1.44 -3.31 1.64
N LYS A 38 -0.52 -3.77 0.81
CA LYS A 38 0.92 -3.59 0.97
C LYS A 38 1.41 -2.59 -0.05
N LEU A 39 1.93 -1.47 0.42
CA LEU A 39 2.50 -0.42 -0.42
C LEU A 39 3.99 -0.66 -0.57
N ARG A 40 4.48 -0.74 -1.81
CA ARG A 40 5.90 -0.72 -2.16
C ARG A 40 6.25 0.64 -2.75
N ALA A 41 7.12 1.38 -2.07
CA ALA A 41 7.67 2.65 -2.55
C ALA A 41 9.12 2.45 -3.00
N TYR A 42 9.36 2.61 -4.30
CA TYR A 42 10.64 2.38 -4.95
C TYR A 42 11.52 3.63 -4.96
N ILE A 43 12.83 3.44 -5.05
CA ILE A 43 13.81 4.54 -5.09
C ILE A 43 13.69 5.46 -6.31
N ASP A 44 13.08 4.95 -7.40
CA ASP A 44 12.83 5.70 -8.64
C ASP A 44 11.54 6.54 -8.56
N GLY A 45 10.85 6.54 -7.42
CA GLY A 45 9.59 7.24 -7.19
C GLY A 45 8.35 6.47 -7.63
N LYS A 46 8.50 5.24 -8.16
CA LYS A 46 7.38 4.36 -8.45
C LYS A 46 6.73 3.88 -7.16
N VAL A 47 5.41 3.76 -7.19
CA VAL A 47 4.61 3.28 -6.06
C VAL A 47 3.62 2.25 -6.55
N GLU A 48 3.63 1.09 -5.90
CA GLU A 48 2.74 -0.04 -6.21
C GLU A 48 2.04 -0.54 -4.95
N ILE A 49 0.82 -1.04 -5.10
CA ILE A 49 0.05 -1.63 -4.02
C ILE A 49 -0.40 -3.03 -4.40
N ASP A 50 -0.23 -3.97 -3.47
CA ASP A 50 -0.94 -5.24 -3.48
C ASP A 50 -2.14 -5.15 -2.54
N CYS A 51 -3.33 -5.40 -3.06
CA CYS A 51 -4.55 -5.41 -2.27
C CYS A 51 -4.72 -6.75 -1.57
N ASN A 52 -5.07 -6.73 -0.28
CA ASN A 52 -5.38 -7.92 0.51
C ASN A 52 -6.82 -7.85 1.08
N CYS A 53 -7.75 -7.19 0.37
CA CYS A 53 -9.14 -7.04 0.80
C CYS A 53 -9.91 -8.36 0.96
N MET A 54 -9.46 -9.41 0.28
CA MET A 54 -9.98 -10.77 0.32
C MET A 54 -8.82 -11.74 0.07
N GLU A 55 -9.04 -13.01 0.43
CA GLU A 55 -8.17 -14.09 0.00
C GLU A 55 -8.09 -14.09 -1.54
N ASP A 56 -6.87 -14.11 -2.08
CA ASP A 56 -6.57 -14.09 -3.52
C ASP A 56 -7.12 -12.89 -4.31
N CYS A 57 -7.09 -11.69 -3.72
CA CYS A 57 -7.43 -10.48 -4.47
C CYS A 57 -6.50 -10.30 -5.70
N PRO A 58 -7.05 -10.18 -6.93
CA PRO A 58 -6.25 -10.10 -8.15
C PRO A 58 -5.59 -8.72 -8.37
N LYS A 59 -5.81 -7.76 -7.46
CA LYS A 59 -5.29 -6.39 -7.57
C LYS A 59 -3.90 -6.30 -6.95
N VAL A 60 -2.91 -6.76 -7.72
CA VAL A 60 -1.48 -6.70 -7.41
C VAL A 60 -0.77 -5.68 -8.30
N ASN A 61 0.28 -5.05 -7.79
CA ASN A 61 1.05 -4.01 -8.48
C ASN A 61 0.20 -2.85 -9.02
N VAL A 62 -0.89 -2.50 -8.34
CA VAL A 62 -1.79 -1.42 -8.80
C VAL A 62 -1.32 -0.06 -8.28
N SER A 63 -1.66 1.00 -8.99
CA SER A 63 -1.39 2.36 -8.50
C SER A 63 -2.28 2.70 -7.29
N PRO A 64 -1.89 3.69 -6.44
CA PRO A 64 -2.72 4.16 -5.33
C PRO A 64 -4.14 4.58 -5.74
N VAL A 65 -4.28 5.16 -6.94
CA VAL A 65 -5.58 5.58 -7.49
C VAL A 65 -6.46 4.37 -7.80
N GLU A 66 -5.88 3.33 -8.40
CA GLU A 66 -6.59 2.10 -8.73
C GLU A 66 -6.97 1.31 -7.47
N PHE A 67 -6.09 1.28 -6.47
CA PHE A 67 -6.38 0.70 -5.15
C PHE A 67 -7.55 1.42 -4.47
N ALA A 68 -7.54 2.76 -4.44
CA ALA A 68 -8.64 3.55 -3.87
C ALA A 68 -9.98 3.29 -4.60
N ARG A 69 -9.95 3.25 -5.94
CA ARG A 69 -11.12 2.91 -6.76
C ARG A 69 -11.63 1.51 -6.46
N HIS A 70 -10.73 0.53 -6.33
CA HIS A 70 -11.07 -0.84 -5.98
C HIS A 70 -11.69 -0.93 -4.56
N ALA A 71 -11.17 -0.15 -3.62
CA ALA A 71 -11.73 0.01 -2.28
C ALA A 71 -13.02 0.86 -2.25
N GLY A 72 -13.65 1.16 -3.40
CA GLY A 72 -14.93 1.86 -3.48
C GLY A 72 -14.85 3.38 -3.29
N ARG A 73 -13.65 3.96 -3.20
CA ARG A 73 -13.47 5.41 -3.24
C ARG A 73 -13.44 5.87 -4.70
N ASN A 74 -14.60 6.26 -5.21
CA ASN A 74 -14.68 7.02 -6.45
C ASN A 74 -14.29 8.47 -6.12
N GLN A 75 -13.17 8.95 -6.67
CA GLN A 75 -12.88 10.38 -6.66
C GLN A 75 -14.02 11.08 -7.42
N ARG A 76 -14.92 11.75 -6.69
CA ARG A 76 -15.76 12.76 -7.33
C ARG A 76 -14.82 13.93 -7.64
N SER A 77 -14.61 14.17 -8.94
CA SER A 77 -14.04 15.40 -9.49
C SER A 77 -14.83 16.62 -9.01
#